data_AF-A0A7W2CG07-F1
#
_entry.id   AF-A0A7W2CG07-F1
#
_cell.length_a   1.000
_cell.length_b   1.000
_cell.length_c   1.000
_cell.angle_alpha   90.00
_cell.angle_beta   90.00
_cell.angle_gamma   90.00
#
_symmetry.space_group_name_H-M   'P 1'
#
loop_
_entity.id
_entity.type
_entity.pdbx_description
1 polymer ?
#
loop_
_entity_poly.entity_id
_entity_poly.type
_entity_poly.pdbx_seq_one_letter_code
_entity_poly.pdbx_strand_id
1 'polypeptide(L)'
;MTRSRSLSQTSLFESARVEEFDLPGAEIVLHRGIWDRTEGDFLCEQLIDELEWRQDKISMFGRVHDVPRLNAWYGDPDCSYSWSGIQMHPTEWTSNLRRIRRRVTELAGAEFNSALV
;
A
#
# COMPACT_ATOMS: atom_id res chain seq x y z
N MET A 1 -4.07 -11.54 -45.15
CA MET A 1 -5.16 -12.34 -44.53
C MET A 1 -5.28 -11.91 -43.08
N THR A 2 -6.11 -10.91 -42.81
CA THR A 2 -6.24 -10.30 -41.47
C THR A 2 -7.43 -10.94 -40.78
N ARG A 3 -7.18 -11.77 -39.76
CA ARG A 3 -8.27 -12.36 -38.96
C ARG A 3 -8.89 -11.28 -38.09
N SER A 4 -10.12 -10.90 -38.43
CA SER A 4 -11.01 -10.12 -37.56
C SER A 4 -11.29 -10.94 -36.30
N ARG A 5 -10.85 -10.45 -35.14
CA ARG A 5 -11.23 -11.00 -33.83
C ARG A 5 -12.58 -10.41 -33.47
N SER A 6 -13.60 -11.27 -33.37
CA SER A 6 -14.87 -10.93 -32.73
C SER A 6 -14.59 -10.62 -31.25
N LEU A 7 -14.83 -9.38 -30.84
CA LEU A 7 -14.75 -8.95 -29.45
C LEU A 7 -16.08 -9.36 -28.78
N SER A 8 -16.04 -10.36 -27.90
CA SER A 8 -17.16 -10.65 -26.99
C SER A 8 -17.18 -9.61 -25.88
N GLN A 9 -18.37 -9.13 -25.51
CA GLN A 9 -18.62 -8.09 -24.50
C GLN A 9 -18.01 -8.36 -23.10
N THR A 10 -17.59 -9.60 -22.82
CA THR A 10 -16.87 -10.01 -21.61
C THR A 10 -15.41 -9.54 -21.56
N SER A 11 -14.82 -9.04 -22.65
CA SER A 11 -13.39 -8.65 -22.66
C SER A 11 -13.09 -7.28 -22.03
N LEU A 12 -14.11 -6.52 -21.61
CA LEU A 12 -13.94 -5.17 -21.03
C LEU A 12 -13.34 -5.18 -19.61
N PHE A 13 -13.41 -6.31 -18.92
CA PHE A 13 -12.83 -6.50 -17.57
C PHE A 13 -11.69 -7.49 -17.55
N GLU A 14 -11.25 -7.97 -18.72
CA GLU A 14 -10.03 -8.76 -18.87
C GLU A 14 -8.83 -7.80 -18.82
N SER A 15 -8.76 -7.04 -17.74
CA SER A 15 -7.60 -6.21 -17.42
C SER A 15 -6.45 -7.16 -17.13
N ALA A 16 -5.31 -6.92 -17.79
CA ALA A 16 -4.11 -7.68 -17.51
C ALA A 16 -3.84 -7.61 -16.00
N ARG A 17 -3.54 -8.78 -15.39
CA ARG A 17 -3.23 -8.85 -13.95
C ARG A 17 -2.01 -8.01 -13.59
N VAL A 18 -1.16 -7.72 -14.59
CA VAL A 18 0.02 -6.86 -14.49
C VAL A 18 0.02 -5.94 -15.71
N GLU A 19 0.19 -4.63 -15.48
CA GLU A 19 0.24 -3.60 -16.51
C GLU A 19 1.48 -2.72 -16.27
N GLU A 20 2.33 -2.58 -17.28
CA GLU A 20 3.53 -1.72 -17.23
C GLU A 20 3.25 -0.41 -17.96
N PHE A 21 3.68 0.71 -17.39
CA PHE A 21 3.51 2.03 -18.00
C PHE A 21 4.84 2.56 -18.53
N ASP A 22 4.87 2.87 -19.82
CA ASP A 22 6.01 3.50 -20.48
C ASP A 22 5.96 5.03 -20.28
N LEU A 23 6.68 5.52 -19.27
CA LEU A 23 6.77 6.93 -18.94
C LEU A 23 8.24 7.36 -18.86
N PRO A 24 8.62 8.53 -19.42
CA PRO A 24 9.99 9.01 -19.37
C PRO A 24 10.50 9.14 -17.93
N GLY A 25 11.55 8.39 -17.59
CA GLY A 25 12.22 8.46 -16.29
C GLY A 25 11.45 7.83 -15.13
N ALA A 26 10.43 7.00 -15.40
CA ALA A 26 9.68 6.29 -14.37
C ALA A 26 9.54 4.80 -14.72
N GLU A 27 9.62 3.97 -13.69
CA GLU A 27 9.26 2.55 -13.75
C GLU A 27 7.98 2.37 -12.94
N ILE A 28 6.87 2.07 -13.62
CA ILE A 28 5.57 1.89 -12.97
C ILE A 28 4.94 0.60 -13.46
N VAL A 29 4.63 -0.28 -12.50
CA VAL A 29 3.95 -1.56 -12.72
C VAL A 29 2.72 -1.62 -11.82
N LEU A 30 1.57 -1.93 -12.40
CA LEU A 30 0.31 -2.09 -11.70
C LEU A 30 -0.10 -3.56 -11.65
N HIS A 31 -0.11 -4.12 -10.43
CA HIS A 31 -0.63 -5.45 -10.18
C HIS A 31 -2.09 -5.37 -9.71
N ARG A 32 -3.02 -5.96 -10.47
CA ARG A 32 -4.45 -5.99 -10.17
C ARG A 32 -4.87 -7.35 -9.60
N GLY A 33 -5.77 -7.33 -8.63
CA GLY A 33 -6.35 -8.55 -8.06
C GLY A 33 -5.32 -9.43 -7.36
N ILE A 34 -4.33 -8.82 -6.70
CA ILE A 34 -3.30 -9.54 -5.93
C ILE A 34 -3.87 -10.21 -4.68
N TRP A 35 -5.01 -9.72 -4.22
CA TRP A 35 -5.95 -10.39 -3.32
C TRP A 35 -7.27 -10.57 -4.04
N ASP A 36 -7.95 -11.68 -3.80
CA ASP A 36 -9.36 -11.77 -4.17
C ASP A 36 -10.20 -10.86 -3.25
N ARG A 37 -11.45 -10.59 -3.64
CA ARG A 37 -12.31 -9.65 -2.91
C ARG A 37 -12.54 -10.08 -1.47
N THR A 38 -12.78 -11.37 -1.23
CA THR A 38 -13.10 -11.88 0.12
C THR A 38 -11.88 -11.79 1.02
N GLU A 39 -10.72 -12.19 0.49
CA GLU A 39 -9.45 -12.09 1.21
C GLU A 39 -9.10 -10.62 1.52
N GLY A 40 -9.28 -9.72 0.55
CA GLY A 40 -9.01 -8.30 0.71
C GLY A 40 -9.93 -7.62 1.73
N ASP A 41 -11.23 -7.90 1.67
CA ASP A 41 -12.21 -7.35 2.61
C ASP A 41 -11.91 -7.81 4.05
N PHE A 42 -11.65 -9.12 4.25
CA PHE A 42 -11.29 -9.66 5.55
C PHE A 42 -9.99 -9.07 6.11
N LEU A 43 -8.96 -8.95 5.26
CA LEU A 43 -7.68 -8.37 5.65
C LEU A 43 -7.83 -6.89 6.05
N CYS A 44 -8.67 -6.15 5.33
CA CYS A 44 -8.98 -4.75 5.66
C CYS A 44 -9.62 -4.62 7.04
N GLU A 45 -10.66 -5.41 7.34
CA GLU A 45 -11.32 -5.44 8.65
C GLU A 45 -10.34 -5.76 9.76
N GLN A 46 -9.49 -6.78 9.57
CA GLN A 46 -8.46 -7.15 10.54
C GLN A 46 -7.48 -6.00 10.82
N LEU A 47 -7.02 -5.27 9.79
CA LEU A 47 -6.09 -4.15 9.99
C LEU A 47 -6.75 -2.95 10.68
N ILE A 48 -8.04 -2.71 10.43
CA ILE A 48 -8.78 -1.64 11.13
C ILE A 48 -8.80 -1.91 12.64
N ASP A 49 -9.00 -3.16 13.05
CA ASP A 49 -9.09 -3.54 14.46
C ASP A 49 -7.72 -3.79 15.12
N GLU A 50 -6.73 -4.29 14.37
CA GLU A 50 -5.42 -4.74 14.89
C GLU A 50 -4.42 -3.60 15.07
N LEU A 51 -4.46 -2.57 14.22
CA LEU A 51 -3.40 -1.57 14.18
C LEU A 51 -3.61 -0.46 15.22
N GLU A 52 -2.49 0.06 15.74
CA GLU A 52 -2.47 1.17 16.71
C GLU A 52 -2.68 2.52 16.03
N TRP A 53 -3.89 2.74 15.52
CA TRP A 53 -4.28 3.98 14.86
C TRP A 53 -4.20 5.19 15.79
N ARG A 54 -3.51 6.24 15.35
CA ARG A 54 -3.41 7.52 16.08
C ARG A 54 -3.62 8.72 15.18
N GLN A 55 -4.16 9.79 15.75
CA GLN A 55 -4.24 11.08 15.06
C GLN A 55 -3.05 11.96 15.47
N ASP A 56 -2.08 12.09 14.57
CA ASP A 56 -0.91 12.93 14.82
C ASP A 56 -1.24 14.43 14.70
N LYS A 57 -0.39 15.27 15.28
CA LYS A 57 -0.44 16.73 15.19
C LYS A 57 0.76 17.26 14.43
N ILE A 58 0.52 18.16 13.47
CA ILE A 58 1.58 18.84 12.70
C ILE A 58 1.53 20.34 12.91
N SER A 59 2.68 20.99 12.81
CA SER A 59 2.75 22.45 12.79
C SER A 59 2.76 22.95 11.35
N MET A 60 1.76 23.72 10.95
CA MET A 60 1.69 24.39 9.65
C MET A 60 1.39 25.87 9.87
N PHE A 61 2.13 26.75 9.20
CA PHE A 61 1.94 28.20 9.28
C PHE A 61 1.91 28.77 10.72
N GLY A 62 2.75 28.22 11.61
CA GLY A 62 2.84 28.64 13.01
C GLY A 62 1.69 28.18 13.90
N ARG A 63 0.80 27.30 13.41
CA ARG A 63 -0.31 26.71 14.18
C ARG A 63 -0.22 25.20 14.18
N VAL A 64 -0.67 24.59 15.28
CA VAL A 64 -0.76 23.14 15.42
C VAL A 64 -2.12 22.67 14.91
N HIS A 65 -2.11 21.68 14.02
CA HIS A 65 -3.29 21.10 13.39
C HIS A 65 -3.28 19.58 13.57
N ASP A 66 -4.45 19.00 13.78
CA ASP A 66 -4.61 17.56 13.66
C ASP A 66 -4.48 17.15 12.19
N VAL A 67 -3.76 16.06 11.95
CA VAL A 67 -3.68 15.47 10.62
C VAL A 67 -5.08 14.90 10.28
N PRO A 68 -5.62 15.15 9.06
CA PRO A 68 -7.00 14.80 8.72
C PRO A 68 -7.19 13.32 8.37
N ARG A 69 -6.42 12.43 9.02
CA ARG A 69 -6.52 10.97 8.94
C ARG A 69 -5.81 10.36 10.15
N LEU A 70 -6.14 9.13 10.47
CA LEU A 70 -5.36 8.31 11.41
C LEU A 70 -4.13 7.75 10.70
N ASN A 71 -3.09 7.44 11.48
CA ASN A 71 -1.87 6.80 11.03
C ASN A 71 -1.56 5.61 11.93
N ALA A 72 -0.85 4.62 11.37
CA ALA A 72 -0.07 3.69 12.14
C ALA A 72 1.29 3.45 11.46
N TRP A 73 2.39 3.47 12.24
CA TRP A 73 3.75 3.35 11.71
C TRP A 73 4.40 2.06 12.22
N TYR A 74 4.65 1.13 11.29
CA TYR A 74 5.22 -0.18 11.56
C TYR A 74 6.52 -0.37 10.78
N GLY A 75 7.46 -1.11 11.34
CA GLY A 75 8.74 -1.32 10.67
C GLY A 75 9.73 -2.15 11.47
N ASP A 76 10.90 -2.33 10.88
CA ASP A 76 12.05 -2.92 11.56
C ASP A 76 12.57 -1.91 12.62
N PRO A 77 13.24 -2.37 13.70
CA PRO A 77 13.56 -1.52 14.86
C PRO A 77 14.29 -0.20 14.55
N ASP A 78 15.15 -0.20 13.53
CA ASP A 78 15.96 0.96 13.15
C ASP A 78 15.27 1.90 12.14
N CYS A 79 14.02 1.64 11.77
CA CYS A 79 13.26 2.42 10.78
C CYS A 79 12.53 3.62 11.43
N SER A 80 13.26 4.42 12.19
CA SER A 80 12.74 5.69 12.70
C SER A 80 12.70 6.73 11.58
N TYR A 81 11.58 7.41 11.45
CA TYR A 81 11.37 8.47 10.45
C TYR A 81 10.92 9.76 11.12
N SER A 82 11.19 10.90 10.51
CA SER A 82 10.75 12.20 11.02
C SER A 82 10.13 13.03 9.92
N TRP A 83 8.96 13.59 10.20
CA TRP A 83 8.23 14.43 9.25
C TRP A 83 7.45 15.52 9.98
N SER A 84 7.59 16.76 9.52
CA SER A 84 6.89 17.93 10.08
C SER A 84 7.04 18.09 11.61
N GLY A 85 8.20 17.69 12.15
CA GLY A 85 8.49 17.71 13.58
C GLY A 85 7.96 16.52 14.39
N ILE A 86 7.24 15.59 13.75
CA ILE A 86 6.83 14.33 14.36
C ILE A 86 7.96 13.32 14.19
N GLN A 87 8.39 12.71 15.30
CA GLN A 87 9.26 11.55 15.28
C GLN A 87 8.41 10.28 15.32
N MET A 88 8.56 9.42 14.33
CA MET A 88 7.87 8.14 14.24
C MET A 88 8.85 7.02 14.54
N HIS A 89 8.67 6.39 15.70
CA HIS A 89 9.33 5.15 16.05
C HIS A 89 8.48 3.96 15.55
N PRO A 90 9.07 3.00 14.84
CA PRO A 90 8.32 1.88 14.29
C PRO A 90 7.80 0.97 15.40
N THR A 91 6.50 0.69 15.37
CA THR A 91 5.94 -0.44 16.11
C THR A 91 6.33 -1.74 15.37
N GLU A 92 6.53 -2.82 16.12
CA GLU A 92 6.85 -4.12 15.52
C GLU A 92 5.74 -4.61 14.61
N TRP A 93 6.12 -5.16 13.45
CA TRP A 93 5.20 -5.71 12.47
C TRP A 93 4.17 -6.67 13.08
N THR A 94 2.89 -6.47 12.74
CA THR A 94 1.84 -7.44 13.07
C THR A 94 1.87 -8.65 12.13
N SER A 95 1.15 -9.73 12.45
CA SER A 95 1.08 -10.90 11.56
C SER A 95 0.52 -10.58 10.18
N ASN A 96 -0.53 -9.74 10.11
CA ASN A 96 -1.14 -9.36 8.84
C ASN A 96 -0.22 -8.45 8.03
N LEU A 97 0.45 -7.49 8.67
CA LEU A 97 1.41 -6.65 7.95
C LEU A 97 2.61 -7.44 7.43
N ARG A 98 3.14 -8.43 8.17
CA ARG A 98 4.19 -9.33 7.64
C ARG A 98 3.72 -10.11 6.41
N ARG A 99 2.47 -10.57 6.41
CA ARG A 99 1.88 -11.28 5.26
C ARG A 99 1.78 -10.37 4.03
N ILE A 100 1.34 -9.13 4.22
CA ILE A 100 1.28 -8.11 3.15
C ILE A 100 2.69 -7.81 2.64
N ARG A 101 3.62 -7.50 3.55
CA ARG A 101 5.02 -7.20 3.25
C ARG A 101 5.64 -8.29 2.37
N ARG A 102 5.53 -9.55 2.77
CA ARG A 102 6.05 -10.69 1.99
C ARG A 102 5.49 -10.71 0.57
N ARG A 103 4.17 -10.57 0.42
CA ARG A 103 3.53 -10.63 -0.91
C ARG A 103 3.92 -9.46 -1.79
N VAL A 104 3.99 -8.25 -1.24
CA VAL A 104 4.42 -7.06 -1.99
C VAL A 104 5.92 -7.15 -2.35
N THR A 105 6.77 -7.65 -1.46
CA THR A 105 8.19 -7.92 -1.74
C THR A 105 8.38 -8.90 -2.90
N GLU A 106 7.63 -10.01 -2.91
CA GLU A 106 7.67 -10.99 -4.01
C GLU A 106 7.25 -10.38 -5.35
N LEU A 107 6.22 -9.51 -5.34
CA LEU A 107 5.72 -8.87 -6.56
C LEU A 107 6.65 -7.77 -7.08
N ALA A 108 7.19 -6.95 -6.19
CA ALA A 108 8.04 -5.82 -6.54
C ALA A 108 9.51 -6.21 -6.77
N GLY A 109 9.93 -7.41 -6.33
CA GLY A 109 11.34 -7.80 -6.34
C GLY A 109 12.21 -6.93 -5.44
N ALA A 110 11.62 -6.30 -4.42
CA ALA A 110 12.27 -5.34 -3.55
C ALA A 110 11.89 -5.54 -2.08
N GLU A 111 12.84 -5.27 -1.18
CA GLU A 111 12.62 -5.36 0.26
C GLU A 111 11.99 -4.08 0.82
N PHE A 112 11.06 -4.24 1.77
CA PHE A 112 10.43 -3.15 2.50
C PHE A 112 10.70 -3.31 3.99
N ASN A 113 11.17 -2.25 4.63
CA ASN A 113 11.56 -2.23 6.04
C ASN A 113 10.57 -1.45 6.94
N SER A 114 9.60 -0.77 6.35
CA SER A 114 8.58 -0.01 7.06
C SER A 114 7.28 0.12 6.26
N ALA A 115 6.19 0.44 6.95
CA ALA A 115 4.87 0.72 6.39
C ALA A 115 4.20 1.85 7.20
N LEU A 116 3.75 2.88 6.47
CA LEU A 116 2.76 3.84 6.97
C LEU A 116 1.39 3.38 6.50
N VAL A 117 0.49 3.15 7.46
CA VAL A 117 -0.91 2.78 7.21
C VAL A 117 -1.80 3.97 7.54
#